data_AF-A0A5B9D491-F1
#
_entry.id   AF-A0A5B9D491-F1
#
_cell.length_a   1.000
_cell.length_b   1.000
_cell.length_c   1.000
_cell.angle_alpha   90.00
_cell.angle_beta   90.00
_cell.angle_gamma   90.00
#
_symmetry.space_group_name_H-M   'P 1'
#
loop_
_entity.id
_entity.type
_entity.pdbx_description
1 polymer ?
#
loop_
_entity_poly.entity_id
_entity_poly.type
_entity_poly.pdbx_seq_one_letter_code
_entity_poly.pdbx_strand_id
1 'polypeptide(L)'
;MNKAIITAMLLCTAIITVGCEKTYSVEEFKKDKKLFEEWAVRCGWSGTSKNCENVRVADHELAIERQKKAEEENRKRREEWEKKQKEEEAKRKEEYEKWKADAEKRRAESEARGRAKLEELQRIQEENIRKMFGPKEQTEKQQEND
;
A
#
# COMPACT_ATOMS: atom_id res chain seq x y z
N MET A 1 -12.89 70.05 -51.88
CA MET A 1 -12.77 69.49 -50.51
C MET A 1 -13.80 68.38 -50.41
N ASN A 2 -13.39 67.11 -50.24
CA ASN A 2 -14.25 65.91 -50.02
C ASN A 2 -13.37 64.64 -49.94
N LYS A 3 -12.21 64.65 -50.62
CA LYS A 3 -11.28 63.50 -50.65
C LYS A 3 -10.71 63.16 -49.26
N ALA A 4 -10.40 64.17 -48.44
CA ALA A 4 -9.86 63.99 -47.09
C ALA A 4 -10.86 63.35 -46.10
N ILE A 5 -12.16 63.60 -46.26
CA ILE A 5 -13.20 63.04 -45.40
C ILE A 5 -13.39 61.55 -45.73
N ILE A 6 -13.35 61.19 -47.02
CA ILE A 6 -13.47 59.81 -47.47
C ILE A 6 -12.27 58.97 -47.02
N THR A 7 -11.04 59.49 -47.12
CA THR A 7 -9.85 58.78 -46.59
C THR A 7 -9.87 58.68 -45.07
N ALA A 8 -10.35 59.69 -44.35
CA ALA A 8 -10.49 59.62 -42.89
C ALA A 8 -11.51 58.56 -42.47
N MET A 9 -12.66 58.47 -43.16
CA MET A 9 -13.67 57.44 -42.87
C MET A 9 -13.15 56.02 -43.14
N LEU A 10 -12.41 55.81 -44.24
CA LEU A 10 -11.81 54.51 -44.57
C LEU A 10 -10.72 54.09 -43.55
N LEU A 11 -9.93 55.05 -43.06
CA LEU A 11 -8.95 54.82 -42.00
C LEU A 11 -9.62 54.46 -40.67
N CYS A 12 -10.72 55.12 -40.30
CA CYS A 12 -11.46 54.79 -39.08
C CYS A 12 -12.03 53.36 -39.12
N THR A 13 -12.58 52.91 -40.25
CA THR A 13 -13.04 51.51 -40.39
C THR A 13 -11.92 50.49 -40.31
N ALA A 14 -10.71 50.83 -40.78
CA ALA A 14 -9.53 49.97 -40.69
C ALA A 14 -8.92 49.93 -39.29
N ILE A 15 -9.13 50.95 -38.45
CA ILE A 15 -8.66 50.98 -37.06
C ILE A 15 -9.59 50.17 -36.15
N ILE A 16 -10.91 50.14 -36.43
CA ILE A 16 -11.89 49.39 -35.64
C ILE A 16 -11.63 47.87 -35.72
N THR A 17 -11.07 47.36 -36.82
CA THR A 17 -10.76 45.92 -36.96
C THR A 17 -9.55 45.46 -36.16
N VAL A 18 -8.66 46.38 -35.74
CA VAL A 18 -7.45 46.07 -34.95
C VAL A 18 -7.77 45.95 -33.44
N GLY A 19 -8.92 46.46 -33.00
CA GLY A 19 -9.39 46.36 -31.61
C GLY A 19 -10.24 45.13 -31.29
N CYS A 20 -10.53 44.27 -32.27
CA CYS A 20 -11.34 43.08 -32.05
C CYS A 20 -10.43 41.96 -31.52
N GLU A 21 -10.25 41.90 -30.20
CA GLU A 21 -9.55 40.78 -29.56
C GLU A 21 -10.20 39.46 -30.00
N LYS A 22 -9.39 38.58 -30.60
CA LYS A 22 -9.84 37.24 -30.99
C LYS A 22 -10.43 36.56 -29.76
N THR A 23 -11.69 36.16 -29.84
CA THR A 23 -12.32 35.36 -28.78
C THR A 23 -11.89 33.91 -28.96
N TYR A 24 -11.16 33.38 -27.98
CA TYR A 24 -10.72 31.99 -27.95
C TYR A 24 -11.75 31.15 -27.22
N SER A 25 -12.00 29.94 -27.72
CA SER A 25 -12.89 28.97 -27.09
C SER A 25 -12.24 28.28 -25.89
N VAL A 26 -13.06 27.70 -25.01
CA VAL A 26 -12.61 26.87 -23.88
C VAL A 26 -11.71 25.72 -24.37
N GLU A 27 -12.08 25.08 -25.48
CA GLU A 27 -11.32 23.97 -26.06
C GLU A 27 -9.93 24.38 -26.57
N GLU A 28 -9.80 25.58 -27.14
CA GLU A 28 -8.50 26.12 -27.55
C GLU A 28 -7.61 26.36 -26.33
N PHE A 29 -8.16 26.89 -25.24
CA PHE A 29 -7.44 27.07 -23.99
C PHE A 29 -7.04 25.74 -23.32
N LYS A 30 -7.87 24.71 -23.39
CA LYS A 30 -7.52 23.37 -22.85
C LYS A 30 -6.38 22.70 -23.60
N LYS A 31 -6.29 22.93 -24.93
CA LYS A 31 -5.29 22.29 -25.80
C LYS A 31 -3.96 23.04 -25.81
N ASP A 32 -4.00 24.37 -25.84
CA ASP A 32 -2.80 25.21 -25.89
C ASP A 32 -2.47 25.77 -24.51
N LYS A 33 -1.52 25.10 -23.85
CA LYS A 33 -1.02 25.48 -22.54
C LYS A 33 -0.43 26.90 -22.51
N LYS A 34 0.27 27.31 -23.57
CA LYS A 34 0.94 28.62 -23.60
C LYS A 34 -0.11 29.73 -23.71
N LEU A 35 -1.10 29.54 -24.58
CA LEU A 35 -2.24 30.44 -24.71
C LEU A 35 -3.02 30.55 -23.39
N PHE A 36 -3.26 29.43 -22.72
CA PHE A 36 -3.90 29.41 -21.40
C PHE A 36 -3.12 30.21 -20.36
N GLU A 37 -1.81 29.97 -20.23
CA GLU A 37 -0.96 30.63 -19.24
C GLU A 37 -0.88 32.15 -19.48
N GLU A 38 -0.70 32.57 -20.73
CA GLU A 38 -0.67 33.98 -21.10
C GLU A 38 -1.98 34.69 -20.73
N TRP A 39 -3.12 34.09 -21.06
CA TRP A 39 -4.41 34.69 -20.73
C TRP A 39 -4.76 34.57 -19.25
N ALA A 40 -4.36 33.49 -18.56
CA ALA A 40 -4.56 33.36 -17.11
C ALA A 40 -3.81 34.47 -16.35
N VAL A 41 -2.56 34.76 -16.73
CA VAL A 41 -1.79 35.87 -16.16
C VAL A 41 -2.42 37.22 -16.52
N ARG A 42 -2.81 37.39 -17.79
CA ARG A 42 -3.39 38.64 -18.28
C ARG A 42 -4.73 38.96 -17.62
N CYS A 43 -5.56 37.95 -17.37
CA CYS A 43 -6.86 38.09 -16.76
C CYS A 43 -6.77 38.27 -15.24
N GLY A 44 -5.79 37.63 -14.60
CA GLY A 44 -5.65 37.63 -13.14
C GLY A 44 -6.99 37.34 -12.43
N TRP A 45 -7.21 38.01 -11.31
CA TRP A 45 -8.46 37.86 -10.55
C TRP A 45 -9.61 38.73 -11.10
N SER A 46 -9.32 39.90 -11.65
CA SER A 46 -10.32 40.94 -11.97
C SER A 46 -10.67 41.08 -13.45
N GLY A 47 -10.05 40.31 -14.35
CA GLY A 47 -10.35 40.36 -15.78
C GLY A 47 -11.79 39.94 -16.08
N THR A 48 -12.49 40.75 -16.89
CA THR A 48 -13.91 40.56 -17.24
C THR A 48 -14.16 40.30 -18.72
N SER A 49 -13.13 40.19 -19.55
CA SER A 49 -13.30 39.89 -20.97
C SER A 49 -13.83 38.46 -21.17
N LYS A 50 -14.46 38.20 -22.33
CA LYS A 50 -14.98 36.86 -22.66
C LYS A 50 -13.87 35.79 -22.63
N ASN A 51 -12.65 36.16 -23.02
CA ASN A 51 -11.49 35.27 -22.93
C ASN A 51 -11.14 34.94 -21.47
N CYS A 52 -11.28 35.88 -20.54
CA CYS A 52 -11.06 35.60 -19.11
C CYS A 52 -12.09 34.64 -18.52
N GLU A 53 -13.35 34.75 -18.94
CA GLU A 53 -14.38 33.78 -18.57
C GLU A 53 -14.04 32.39 -19.13
N ASN A 54 -13.68 32.32 -20.42
CA ASN A 54 -13.35 31.05 -21.09
C ASN A 54 -12.11 30.38 -20.50
N VAL A 55 -11.08 31.14 -20.11
CA VAL A 55 -9.91 30.61 -19.39
C VAL A 55 -10.28 30.04 -18.03
N ARG A 56 -11.14 30.71 -17.26
CA ARG A 56 -11.58 30.21 -15.95
C ARG A 56 -12.39 28.93 -16.06
N VAL A 57 -13.26 28.84 -17.07
CA VAL A 57 -13.99 27.61 -17.37
C VAL A 57 -13.01 26.49 -17.77
N ALA A 58 -12.04 26.78 -18.65
CA ALA A 58 -11.02 25.82 -19.04
C ALA A 58 -10.18 25.34 -17.84
N ASP A 59 -9.79 26.23 -16.94
CA ASP A 59 -9.04 25.89 -15.72
C ASP A 59 -9.85 24.96 -14.80
N HIS A 60 -11.12 25.28 -14.59
CA HIS A 60 -12.00 24.47 -13.76
C HIS A 60 -12.24 23.07 -14.35
N GLU A 61 -12.44 22.96 -15.67
CA GLU A 61 -12.55 21.66 -16.33
C GLU A 61 -11.26 20.84 -16.24
N LEU A 62 -10.10 21.47 -16.48
CA LEU A 62 -8.80 20.82 -16.31
C LEU A 62 -8.57 20.38 -14.86
N ALA A 63 -9.00 21.17 -13.89
CA ALA A 63 -8.91 20.83 -12.48
C ALA A 63 -9.76 19.58 -12.16
N ILE A 64 -11.00 19.51 -12.66
CA ILE A 64 -11.86 18.32 -12.51
C ILE A 64 -11.22 17.10 -13.16
N GLU A 65 -10.69 17.22 -14.39
CA GLU A 65 -10.02 16.12 -15.09
C GLU A 65 -8.80 15.61 -14.29
N ARG A 66 -7.98 16.51 -13.77
CA ARG A 66 -6.84 16.16 -12.90
C ARG A 66 -7.28 15.48 -11.61
N GLN A 67 -8.35 15.99 -10.97
CA GLN A 67 -8.91 15.38 -9.76
C GLN A 67 -9.39 13.96 -10.01
N LYS A 68 -10.19 13.74 -11.07
CA LYS A 68 -10.66 12.40 -11.45
C LYS A 68 -9.52 11.43 -11.69
N LYS A 69 -8.48 11.88 -12.40
CA LYS A 69 -7.28 11.06 -12.64
C LYS A 69 -6.56 10.71 -11.33
N ALA A 70 -6.38 11.69 -10.45
CA ALA A 70 -5.76 11.48 -9.14
C ALA A 70 -6.58 10.53 -8.26
N GLU A 71 -7.91 10.63 -8.27
CA GLU A 71 -8.82 9.73 -7.55
C GLU A 71 -8.71 8.30 -8.08
N GLU A 72 -8.66 8.12 -9.40
CA GLU A 72 -8.51 6.80 -10.02
C GLU A 72 -7.15 6.16 -9.66
N GLU A 73 -6.06 6.92 -9.74
CA GLU A 73 -4.73 6.49 -9.33
C GLU A 73 -4.67 6.15 -7.84
N ASN A 74 -5.32 6.95 -7.00
CA ASN A 74 -5.43 6.68 -5.56
C ASN A 74 -6.24 5.43 -5.26
N ARG A 75 -7.32 5.18 -6.01
CA ARG A 75 -8.10 3.94 -5.90
C ARG A 75 -7.23 2.72 -6.24
N LYS A 76 -6.52 2.75 -7.38
CA LYS A 76 -5.61 1.67 -7.78
C LYS A 76 -4.54 1.39 -6.73
N ARG A 77 -3.90 2.45 -6.20
CA ARG A 77 -2.91 2.32 -5.12
C ARG A 77 -3.49 1.70 -3.85
N ARG A 78 -4.73 2.05 -3.46
CA ARG A 78 -5.40 1.43 -2.31
C ARG A 78 -5.66 -0.05 -2.53
N GLU A 79 -6.19 -0.43 -3.70
CA GLU A 79 -6.46 -1.82 -4.04
C GLU A 79 -5.17 -2.66 -4.03
N GLU A 80 -4.07 -2.15 -4.60
CA GLU A 80 -2.76 -2.80 -4.56
C GLU A 80 -2.22 -2.93 -3.13
N TRP A 81 -2.34 -1.88 -2.32
CA TRP A 81 -1.89 -1.88 -0.93
C TRP A 81 -2.68 -2.88 -0.08
N GLU A 82 -4.01 -2.92 -0.22
CA GLU A 82 -4.87 -3.89 0.46
C GLU A 82 -4.54 -5.33 0.06
N LYS A 83 -4.28 -5.58 -1.22
CA LYS A 83 -3.86 -6.90 -1.69
C LYS A 83 -2.53 -7.31 -1.07
N LYS A 84 -1.55 -6.39 -1.03
CA LYS A 84 -0.24 -6.64 -0.40
C LYS A 84 -0.37 -6.92 1.09
N GLN A 85 -1.20 -6.16 1.80
CA GLN A 85 -1.47 -6.38 3.23
C GLN A 85 -2.09 -7.76 3.47
N LYS A 86 -3.08 -8.16 2.68
CA LYS A 86 -3.69 -9.50 2.78
C LYS A 86 -2.69 -10.61 2.50
N GLU A 87 -1.81 -10.43 1.52
CA GLU A 87 -0.75 -11.40 1.21
C GLU A 87 0.28 -11.52 2.35
N GLU A 88 0.73 -10.39 2.90
CA GLU A 88 1.65 -10.37 4.05
C GLU A 88 1.01 -10.94 5.31
N GLU A 89 -0.27 -10.68 5.57
CA GLU A 89 -1.02 -11.25 6.69
C GLU A 89 -1.18 -12.76 6.53
N ALA A 90 -1.46 -13.25 5.31
CA ALA A 90 -1.53 -14.69 5.03
C ALA A 90 -0.18 -15.38 5.26
N LYS A 91 0.92 -14.79 4.77
CA LYS A 91 2.29 -15.31 5.01
C LYS A 91 2.61 -15.36 6.50
N ARG A 92 2.29 -14.29 7.23
CA ARG A 92 2.52 -14.23 8.68
C ARG A 92 1.71 -15.27 9.44
N LYS A 93 0.45 -15.50 9.06
CA LYS A 93 -0.38 -16.56 9.64
C LYS A 93 0.21 -17.94 9.35
N GLU A 94 0.65 -18.20 8.13
CA GLU A 94 1.29 -19.46 7.77
C GLU A 94 2.59 -19.70 8.56
N GLU A 95 3.45 -18.68 8.67
CA GLU A 95 4.67 -18.73 9.47
C GLU A 95 4.38 -18.94 10.96
N TYR A 96 3.35 -18.27 11.49
CA TYR A 96 2.92 -18.42 12.87
C TYR A 96 2.44 -19.85 13.17
N GLU A 97 1.62 -20.44 12.30
CA GLU A 97 1.17 -21.83 12.48
C GLU A 97 2.34 -22.82 12.39
N LYS A 98 3.31 -22.61 11.48
CA LYS A 98 4.54 -23.41 11.43
C LYS A 98 5.35 -23.29 12.71
N TRP A 99 5.55 -22.07 13.22
CA TRP A 99 6.28 -21.83 14.47
C TRP A 99 5.57 -22.48 15.65
N LYS A 100 4.24 -22.38 15.71
CA LYS A 100 3.41 -22.99 16.75
C LYS A 100 3.51 -24.51 16.74
N ALA A 101 3.37 -25.13 15.56
CA ALA A 101 3.52 -26.58 15.40
C ALA A 101 4.92 -27.07 15.80
N ASP A 102 5.97 -26.35 15.40
CA ASP A 102 7.35 -26.67 15.77
C ASP A 102 7.61 -26.48 17.29
N ALA A 103 7.04 -25.44 17.90
CA ALA A 103 7.12 -25.22 19.34
C ALA A 103 6.41 -26.34 20.11
N GLU A 104 5.24 -26.76 19.66
CA GLU A 104 4.48 -27.89 20.25
C GLU A 104 5.25 -29.20 20.13
N LYS A 105 5.81 -29.48 18.95
CA LYS A 105 6.68 -30.65 18.72
C LYS A 105 7.87 -30.66 19.69
N ARG A 106 8.57 -29.53 19.83
CA ARG A 106 9.71 -29.41 20.76
C ARG A 106 9.30 -29.60 22.22
N ARG A 107 8.13 -29.10 22.63
CA ARG A 107 7.58 -29.35 23.97
C ARG A 107 7.29 -30.84 24.18
N ALA A 108 6.58 -31.47 23.26
CA ALA A 108 6.25 -32.89 23.33
C ALA A 108 7.52 -33.77 23.38
N GLU A 109 8.53 -33.47 22.57
CA GLU A 109 9.82 -34.15 22.60
C GLU A 109 10.54 -33.97 23.95
N SER A 110 10.56 -32.76 24.51
CA SER A 110 11.19 -32.51 25.83
C SER A 110 10.46 -33.25 26.94
N GLU A 111 9.13 -33.26 26.92
CA GLU A 111 8.33 -34.00 27.90
C GLU A 111 8.53 -35.51 27.79
N ALA A 112 8.57 -36.05 26.57
CA ALA A 112 8.84 -37.46 26.35
C ALA A 112 10.24 -37.85 26.84
N ARG A 113 11.26 -37.02 26.57
CA ARG A 113 12.61 -37.21 27.12
C ARG A 113 12.62 -37.12 28.65
N GLY A 114 11.86 -36.20 29.23
CA GLY A 114 11.70 -36.08 30.68
C GLY A 114 11.08 -37.32 31.32
N ARG A 115 9.99 -37.84 30.73
CA ARG A 115 9.33 -39.08 31.17
C ARG A 115 10.24 -40.29 31.06
N ALA A 116 10.93 -40.47 29.92
CA ALA A 116 11.86 -41.57 29.72
C ALA A 116 13.01 -41.56 30.75
N LYS A 117 13.57 -40.38 31.06
CA LYS A 117 14.59 -40.24 32.10
C LYS A 117 14.06 -40.58 33.49
N LEU A 118 12.81 -40.20 33.80
CA LEU A 118 12.19 -40.50 35.08
C LEU A 118 11.95 -42.01 35.24
N GLU A 119 11.43 -42.66 34.20
CA GLU A 119 11.25 -44.13 34.16
C GLU A 119 12.59 -44.87 34.29
N GLU A 120 13.64 -44.40 33.61
CA GLU A 120 14.98 -44.98 33.73
C GLU A 120 15.52 -44.84 35.17
N LEU A 121 15.38 -43.66 35.79
CA LEU A 121 15.77 -43.43 37.18
C LEU A 121 14.99 -44.33 38.15
N GLN A 122 13.68 -44.49 37.94
CA GLN A 122 12.85 -45.40 38.73
C GLN A 122 13.33 -46.85 38.59
N ARG A 123 13.60 -47.32 37.37
CA ARG A 123 14.10 -48.67 37.12
C ARG A 123 15.46 -48.90 37.81
N ILE A 124 16.37 -47.94 37.73
CA ILE A 124 17.67 -48.00 38.43
C ILE A 124 17.47 -48.06 39.95
N GLN A 125 16.54 -47.25 40.48
CA GLN A 125 16.24 -47.25 41.91
C GLN A 125 15.66 -48.60 42.37
N GLU A 126 14.70 -49.16 41.64
CA GLU A 126 14.12 -50.48 41.92
C GLU A 126 15.17 -51.60 41.84
N GLU A 127 16.05 -51.56 40.84
CA GLU A 127 17.15 -52.52 40.70
C GLU A 127 18.11 -52.43 41.91
N ASN A 128 18.44 -51.21 42.34
CA ASN A 128 19.29 -51.00 43.52
C ASN A 128 18.62 -51.49 44.81
N ILE A 129 17.32 -51.26 44.99
CA ILE A 129 16.54 -51.78 46.12
C ILE A 129 16.54 -53.31 46.08
N ARG A 130 16.28 -53.92 44.92
CA ARG A 130 16.31 -55.38 44.74
C ARG A 130 17.68 -55.98 45.06
N LYS A 131 18.78 -55.30 44.71
CA LYS A 131 20.15 -55.72 45.07
C LYS A 131 20.42 -55.63 46.57
N MET A 132 19.88 -54.62 47.25
CA MET A 132 20.08 -54.43 48.70
C MET A 132 19.19 -55.34 49.57
N PHE A 133 17.96 -55.64 49.14
CA PHE A 133 16.95 -56.32 49.96
C PHE A 133 16.37 -57.60 49.32
N GLY A 134 16.91 -58.06 48.19
CA GLY A 134 16.50 -59.32 47.55
C GLY A 134 16.79 -60.54 48.43
N PRO A 135 16.06 -61.66 48.25
CA PRO A 135 16.28 -62.85 49.05
C PRO A 135 17.72 -63.32 48.88
N LYS A 136 18.46 -63.40 50.00
CA LYS A 136 19.69 -64.18 50.06
C LYS A 136 19.25 -65.62 49.86
N GLU A 137 19.38 -66.12 48.64
CA GLU A 137 19.23 -67.54 48.35
C GLU A 137 20.14 -68.27 49.34
N GLN A 138 19.53 -69.08 50.20
CA GLN A 138 20.20 -69.87 51.21
C GLN A 138 21.05 -70.92 50.49
N THR A 139 22.31 -70.61 50.21
CA THR A 139 23.36 -71.60 49.99
C THR A 139 23.76 -72.22 51.33
N GLU A 140 22.85 -72.98 51.93
CA GLU A 140 23.11 -73.75 53.16
C GLU A 140 22.35 -75.09 53.14
N LYS A 141 22.42 -75.85 52.03
CA LYS A 141 22.02 -77.28 52.03
C LYS A 141 22.81 -78.09 51.00
N GLN A 142 24.12 -78.21 51.17
CA GLN A 142 24.88 -79.36 50.64
C GLN A 142 26.22 -79.57 51.36
N GLN A 143 26.19 -79.55 52.70
CA GLN A 143 27.28 -80.08 53.55
C GLN A 143 26.65 -80.85 54.71
N GLU A 144 25.78 -81.80 54.41
CA GLU A 144 25.34 -82.86 55.34
C GLU A 144 24.73 -83.96 54.45
N ASN A 145 25.08 -85.21 54.72
CA ASN A 145 25.03 -86.44 53.91
C ASN A 145 26.44 -86.78 53.39
N ASP A 146 27.30 -87.35 54.25
CA ASP A 146 27.33 -88.79 54.62
C ASP A 146 27.48 -89.73 53.42
#